data_AF-A0A522AP18-F1
#
_entry.id   AF-A0A522AP18-F1
#
_cell.length_a   1.000
_cell.length_b   1.000
_cell.length_c   1.000
_cell.angle_alpha   90.00
_cell.angle_beta   90.00
_cell.angle_gamma   90.00
#
_symmetry.space_group_name_H-M   'P 1'
#
loop_
_entity.id
_entity.type
_entity.pdbx_description
1 polymer ?
#
loop_
_entity_poly.entity_id
_entity_poly.type
_entity_poly.pdbx_seq_one_letter_code
_entity_poly.pdbx_strand_id
1 'polypeptide(L)'
;LALRRQGKPVFDAHCAACHASARTGTVIPLAQIGTDRGRIDTWGEQAAIEANKVVKKMGIERKGLVEAPLTGYVAQFLDGIWLRAPYLHNGSVPTLADLLTPPGERPQTFWRGYDVYDQTKIGFVVQGAAAQQAGTEFDTRLRGNGSQGHDFGTGLADADKAALLEYLKSL
;
A
#
# COMPACT_ATOMS: atom_id res chain seq x y z
N LEU A 1 3.47 -9.85 -23.27
CA LEU A 1 2.05 -10.02 -23.71
C LEU A 1 1.41 -11.33 -23.25
N ALA A 2 2.05 -12.50 -23.41
CA ALA A 2 1.48 -13.78 -22.97
C ALA A 2 1.31 -13.86 -21.43
N LEU A 3 2.36 -13.55 -20.65
CA LEU A 3 2.31 -13.53 -19.18
C LEU A 3 1.26 -12.54 -18.64
N ARG A 4 1.19 -11.33 -19.18
CA ARG A 4 0.14 -10.34 -18.85
C ARG A 4 -1.27 -10.92 -18.99
N ARG A 5 -1.54 -11.68 -20.05
CA ARG A 5 -2.86 -12.33 -20.25
C ARG A 5 -3.11 -13.44 -19.23
N GLN A 6 -2.08 -14.17 -18.83
CA GLN A 6 -2.16 -15.19 -17.78
C GLN A 6 -2.35 -14.58 -16.39
N GLY A 7 -1.83 -13.38 -16.15
CA GLY A 7 -1.96 -12.68 -14.87
C GLY A 7 -3.35 -12.12 -14.60
N LYS A 8 -4.14 -11.80 -15.63
CA LYS A 8 -5.49 -11.25 -15.43
C LYS A 8 -6.41 -12.22 -14.66
N PRO A 9 -6.54 -13.52 -15.02
CA PRO A 9 -7.30 -14.47 -14.21
C PRO A 9 -6.84 -14.57 -12.75
N VAL A 10 -5.52 -14.52 -12.50
CA VAL A 10 -4.96 -14.52 -11.14
C VAL A 10 -5.40 -13.25 -10.39
N PHE A 11 -5.32 -12.09 -11.03
CA PHE A 11 -5.83 -10.84 -10.46
C PHE A 11 -7.33 -10.89 -10.16
N ASP A 12 -8.12 -11.39 -11.10
CA ASP A 12 -9.58 -11.51 -10.95
C ASP A 12 -9.94 -12.39 -9.75
N ALA A 13 -9.22 -13.50 -9.55
CA ALA A 13 -9.45 -14.44 -8.46
C ALA A 13 -8.99 -13.93 -7.08
N HIS A 14 -7.89 -13.18 -7.02
CA HIS A 14 -7.23 -12.87 -5.74
C HIS A 14 -7.27 -11.38 -5.33
N CYS A 15 -7.54 -10.47 -6.27
CA CYS A 15 -7.37 -9.03 -6.06
C CYS A 15 -8.63 -8.22 -6.41
N ALA A 16 -9.33 -8.59 -7.49
CA ALA A 16 -10.42 -7.80 -8.05
C ALA A 16 -11.59 -7.59 -7.09
N ALA A 17 -11.84 -8.53 -6.16
CA ALA A 17 -12.90 -8.39 -5.17
C ALA A 17 -12.80 -7.11 -4.31
N CYS A 18 -11.59 -6.59 -4.11
CA CYS A 18 -11.35 -5.30 -3.44
C CYS A 18 -10.95 -4.17 -4.40
N HIS A 19 -10.17 -4.49 -5.43
CA HIS A 19 -9.51 -3.47 -6.27
C HIS A 19 -10.17 -3.21 -7.63
N ALA A 20 -11.11 -4.06 -8.07
CA ALA A 20 -11.87 -3.88 -9.30
C ALA A 20 -13.33 -4.29 -9.10
N SER A 21 -13.96 -3.75 -8.05
CA SER A 21 -15.34 -4.04 -7.68
C SER A 21 -16.04 -2.81 -7.09
N ALA A 22 -17.28 -2.95 -6.65
CA ALA A 22 -17.98 -1.92 -5.87
C ALA A 22 -17.28 -1.56 -4.55
N ARG A 23 -16.32 -2.38 -4.08
CA ARG A 23 -15.49 -2.08 -2.90
C ARG A 23 -14.30 -1.17 -3.24
N THR A 24 -13.93 -1.01 -4.50
CA THR A 24 -12.84 -0.11 -4.89
C THR A 24 -13.18 1.32 -4.49
N GLY A 25 -12.23 2.04 -3.88
CA GLY A 25 -12.44 3.38 -3.35
C GLY A 25 -13.18 3.43 -2.00
N THR A 26 -13.53 2.26 -1.43
CA THR A 26 -14.18 2.17 -0.12
C THR A 26 -13.22 1.65 0.95
N VAL A 27 -13.59 1.83 2.22
CA VAL A 27 -12.79 1.38 3.36
C VAL A 27 -12.86 -0.14 3.52
N ILE A 28 -11.71 -0.79 3.53
CA ILE A 28 -11.56 -2.19 3.95
C ILE A 28 -11.24 -2.20 5.45
N PRO A 29 -12.04 -2.90 6.28
CA PRO A 29 -11.81 -2.94 7.72
C PRO A 29 -10.40 -3.38 8.09
N LEU A 30 -9.83 -2.76 9.12
CA LEU A 30 -8.48 -3.09 9.61
C LEU A 30 -8.35 -4.58 9.96
N ALA A 31 -9.36 -5.16 10.60
CA ALA A 31 -9.38 -6.58 10.95
C ALA A 31 -9.32 -7.52 9.72
N GLN A 32 -9.74 -7.04 8.55
CA GLN A 32 -9.66 -7.80 7.30
C GLN A 32 -8.31 -7.59 6.59
N ILE A 33 -7.83 -6.34 6.51
CA ILE A 33 -6.62 -6.04 5.73
C ILE A 33 -5.33 -6.26 6.54
N GLY A 34 -5.38 -6.14 7.87
CA GLY A 34 -4.29 -6.49 8.79
C GLY A 34 -3.06 -5.59 8.77
N THR A 35 -3.03 -4.51 7.98
CA THR A 35 -1.87 -3.62 7.86
C THR A 35 -1.65 -2.77 9.12
N ASP A 36 -0.51 -2.08 9.22
CA ASP A 36 -0.16 -1.22 10.37
C ASP A 36 -1.31 -0.28 10.78
N ARG A 37 -1.58 -0.20 12.09
CA ARG A 37 -2.70 0.57 12.67
C ARG A 37 -2.33 2.00 13.07
N GLY A 38 -1.05 2.35 13.02
CA GLY A 38 -0.50 3.60 13.54
C GLY A 38 -1.20 4.84 12.98
N ARG A 39 -1.58 4.86 11.69
CA ARG A 39 -2.35 5.96 11.10
C ARG A 39 -3.78 6.03 11.61
N ILE A 40 -4.44 4.90 11.86
CA ILE A 40 -5.81 4.87 12.38
C ILE A 40 -5.83 5.43 13.82
N ASP A 41 -4.82 5.10 14.62
CA ASP A 41 -4.76 5.51 16.02
C ASP A 41 -4.40 7.00 16.24
N THR A 42 -3.99 7.73 15.19
CA THR A 42 -3.59 9.16 15.32
C THR A 42 -4.75 10.14 15.17
N TRP A 43 -5.92 9.68 14.73
CA TRP A 43 -7.05 10.56 14.43
C TRP A 43 -8.38 9.88 14.71
N GLY A 44 -9.41 10.67 15.03
CA GLY A 44 -10.74 10.13 15.30
C GLY A 44 -11.84 11.18 15.15
N GLU A 45 -13.08 10.73 15.35
CA GLU A 45 -14.29 11.53 15.20
C GLU A 45 -14.26 12.81 16.03
N GLN A 46 -13.92 12.72 17.32
CA GLN A 46 -13.86 13.89 18.19
C GLN A 46 -12.84 14.92 17.72
N ALA A 47 -11.67 14.48 17.24
CA ALA A 47 -10.66 15.38 16.69
C ALA A 47 -11.16 16.07 15.41
N ALA A 48 -11.90 15.36 14.55
CA ALA A 48 -12.53 15.94 13.38
C ALA A 48 -13.59 17.00 13.74
N ILE A 49 -14.45 16.71 14.73
CA ILE A 49 -15.47 17.64 15.24
C ILE A 49 -14.81 18.92 15.76
N GLU A 50 -13.79 18.81 16.62
CA GLU A 50 -13.12 19.98 17.19
C GLU A 50 -12.37 20.78 16.12
N ALA A 51 -11.70 20.12 15.17
CA ALA A 51 -11.05 20.79 14.06
C ALA A 51 -12.04 21.53 13.15
N ASN A 52 -13.21 20.95 12.87
CA ASN A 52 -14.26 21.60 12.09
C ASN A 52 -14.81 22.85 12.79
N LYS A 53 -14.99 22.83 14.12
CA LYS A 53 -15.38 24.01 14.90
C LYS A 53 -14.38 25.14 14.79
N VAL A 54 -13.07 24.84 14.90
CA VAL A 54 -12.00 25.84 14.78
C VAL A 54 -12.01 26.49 13.40
N VAL A 55 -12.04 25.68 12.33
CA VAL A 55 -12.08 26.20 10.94
C VAL A 55 -13.30 27.08 10.71
N LYS A 56 -14.48 26.68 11.20
CA LYS A 56 -15.70 27.50 11.11
C LYS A 56 -15.55 28.83 11.84
N LYS A 57 -14.94 28.84 13.03
CA LYS A 57 -14.67 30.07 13.80
C LYS A 57 -13.70 31.02 13.07
N MET A 58 -12.81 30.48 12.25
CA MET A 58 -11.91 31.26 11.39
C MET A 58 -12.61 31.82 10.13
N GLY A 59 -13.90 31.51 9.91
CA GLY A 59 -14.63 31.97 8.72
C GLY A 59 -14.25 31.25 7.43
N ILE A 60 -13.58 30.09 7.51
CA ILE A 60 -13.17 29.33 6.33
C ILE A 60 -14.32 28.41 5.90
N GLU A 61 -14.82 28.62 4.68
CA GLU A 61 -15.82 27.75 4.06
C GLU A 61 -15.15 26.60 3.29
N ARG A 62 -15.32 25.38 3.81
CA ARG A 62 -14.88 24.15 3.13
C ARG A 62 -15.76 22.98 3.55
N LYS A 63 -15.71 21.90 2.76
CA LYS A 63 -16.22 20.60 3.22
C LYS A 63 -15.43 20.19 4.47
N GLY A 64 -16.14 19.93 5.56
CA GLY A 64 -15.55 19.55 6.85
C GLY A 64 -14.71 18.27 6.75
N LEU A 65 -13.85 18.06 7.75
CA LEU A 65 -13.27 16.74 7.97
C LEU A 65 -14.40 15.75 8.30
N VAL A 66 -14.21 14.49 7.95
CA VAL A 66 -15.21 13.44 8.20
C VAL A 66 -15.29 13.17 9.71
N GLU A 67 -16.46 13.40 10.29
CA GLU A 67 -16.78 13.15 11.70
C GLU A 67 -17.25 11.69 11.86
N ALA A 68 -16.32 10.75 11.66
CA ALA A 68 -16.57 9.33 11.83
C ALA A 68 -15.31 8.59 12.33
N PRO A 69 -15.45 7.42 12.96
CA PRO A 69 -14.31 6.58 13.31
C PRO A 69 -13.52 6.14 12.08
N LEU A 70 -12.19 6.10 12.22
CA LEU A 70 -11.33 5.44 11.23
C LEU A 70 -11.35 3.93 11.47
N THR A 71 -11.89 3.18 10.53
CA THR A 71 -12.15 1.73 10.70
C THR A 71 -11.25 0.83 9.85
N GLY A 72 -10.42 1.42 8.99
CA GLY A 72 -9.59 0.68 8.06
C GLY A 72 -8.94 1.59 7.01
N TYR A 73 -8.56 0.99 5.87
CA TYR A 73 -7.88 1.69 4.78
C TYR A 73 -8.63 1.51 3.46
N VAL A 74 -8.57 2.53 2.61
CA VAL A 74 -9.24 2.52 1.31
C VAL A 74 -8.57 1.51 0.37
N ALA A 75 -9.36 0.63 -0.24
CA ALA A 75 -8.90 -0.17 -1.37
C ALA A 75 -8.69 0.74 -2.59
N GLN A 76 -7.43 1.08 -2.87
CA GLN A 76 -7.09 2.03 -3.91
C GLN A 76 -7.38 1.48 -5.31
N PHE A 77 -7.70 2.39 -6.23
CA PHE A 77 -7.65 2.12 -7.67
C PHE A 77 -6.20 1.82 -8.08
N LEU A 78 -6.00 0.75 -8.83
CA LEU A 78 -4.67 0.24 -9.17
C LEU A 78 -4.13 0.75 -10.51
N ASP A 79 -4.83 1.67 -11.18
CA ASP A 79 -4.34 2.32 -12.39
C ASP A 79 -2.97 2.98 -12.12
N GLY A 80 -1.96 2.65 -12.90
CA GLY A 80 -0.58 3.09 -12.71
C GLY A 80 0.08 2.58 -11.41
N ILE A 81 -0.38 1.48 -10.81
CA ILE A 81 0.19 0.92 -9.56
C ILE A 81 1.69 0.65 -9.68
N TRP A 82 2.17 0.33 -10.89
CA TRP A 82 3.59 0.15 -11.15
C TRP A 82 4.40 1.42 -10.88
N LEU A 83 3.82 2.62 -10.88
CA LEU A 83 4.54 3.88 -10.60
C LEU A 83 4.49 4.33 -9.14
N ARG A 84 3.88 3.55 -8.24
CA ARG A 84 3.50 4.02 -6.89
C ARG A 84 4.24 3.35 -5.74
N ALA A 85 5.39 2.74 -6.00
CA ALA A 85 6.25 2.24 -4.93
C ALA A 85 6.76 3.39 -4.04
N PRO A 86 7.09 3.14 -2.75
CA PRO A 86 6.80 1.91 -2.00
C PRO A 86 5.30 1.72 -1.69
N TYR A 87 4.91 0.47 -1.42
CA TYR A 87 3.53 0.02 -1.27
C TYR A 87 3.05 -0.01 0.18
N LEU A 88 1.73 -0.21 0.35
CA LEU A 88 0.94 0.01 1.56
C LEU A 88 0.82 1.49 1.94
N HIS A 89 -0.09 1.80 2.87
CA HIS A 89 -0.42 3.19 3.23
C HIS A 89 0.77 3.96 3.87
N ASN A 90 1.75 3.25 4.42
CA ASN A 90 2.93 3.79 5.08
C ASN A 90 4.22 3.61 4.26
N GLY A 91 4.14 3.01 3.06
CA GLY A 91 5.30 2.77 2.21
C GLY A 91 6.30 1.78 2.81
N SER A 92 5.82 0.78 3.54
CA SER A 92 6.61 -0.21 4.27
C SER A 92 7.03 -1.43 3.44
N VAL A 93 6.53 -1.55 2.20
CA VAL A 93 6.86 -2.66 1.30
C VAL A 93 7.48 -2.11 0.00
N PRO A 94 8.76 -2.38 -0.29
CA PRO A 94 9.48 -1.61 -1.31
C PRO A 94 9.08 -1.92 -2.76
N THR A 95 8.60 -3.14 -3.04
CA THR A 95 8.25 -3.58 -4.40
C THR A 95 6.94 -4.40 -4.40
N LEU A 96 6.24 -4.52 -5.53
CA LEU A 96 5.07 -5.41 -5.62
C LEU A 96 5.48 -6.88 -5.44
N ALA A 97 6.67 -7.27 -5.90
CA ALA A 97 7.19 -8.61 -5.66
C ALA A 97 7.33 -8.90 -4.15
N ASP A 98 7.82 -7.93 -3.37
CA ASP A 98 7.90 -8.06 -1.90
C ASP A 98 6.50 -8.06 -1.26
N LEU A 99 5.49 -7.40 -1.84
CA LEU A 99 4.12 -7.48 -1.34
C LEU A 99 3.54 -8.90 -1.46
N LEU A 100 3.96 -9.65 -2.49
CA LEU A 100 3.58 -11.04 -2.74
C LEU A 100 4.43 -12.07 -1.97
N THR A 101 5.31 -11.64 -1.06
CA THR A 101 5.92 -12.54 -0.07
C THR A 101 5.15 -12.50 1.25
N PRO A 102 5.14 -13.61 2.02
CA PRO A 102 4.58 -13.61 3.36
C PRO A 102 5.16 -12.44 4.20
N PRO A 103 4.38 -11.76 5.05
CA PRO A 103 4.87 -10.60 5.79
C PRO A 103 6.17 -10.80 6.56
N GLY A 104 6.39 -12.00 7.11
CA GLY A 104 7.61 -12.35 7.83
C GLY A 104 8.87 -12.42 6.98
N GLU A 105 8.73 -12.48 5.65
CA GLU A 105 9.82 -12.56 4.67
C GLU A 105 10.05 -11.22 3.95
N ARG A 106 9.25 -10.18 4.25
CA ARG A 106 9.42 -8.85 3.65
C ARG A 106 10.67 -8.16 4.22
N PRO A 107 11.35 -7.28 3.44
CA PRO A 107 12.50 -6.53 3.93
C PRO A 107 12.15 -5.72 5.19
N GLN A 108 12.91 -5.93 6.27
CA GLN A 108 12.68 -5.23 7.53
C GLN A 108 13.32 -3.84 7.58
N THR A 109 14.51 -3.71 6.97
CA THR A 109 15.24 -2.46 6.84
C THR A 109 15.67 -2.25 5.38
N PHE A 110 15.48 -1.04 4.87
CA PHE A 110 15.81 -0.70 3.49
C PHE A 110 15.92 0.81 3.28
N TRP A 111 16.54 1.25 2.18
CA TRP A 111 16.77 2.67 1.89
C TRP A 111 15.68 3.25 1.00
N ARG A 112 15.08 4.37 1.41
CA ARG A 112 14.06 5.13 0.65
C ARG A 112 14.64 6.41 0.08
N GLY A 113 14.20 6.78 -1.12
CA GLY A 113 14.62 8.03 -1.78
C GLY A 113 15.68 7.85 -2.87
N TYR A 114 16.17 6.62 -3.07
CA TYR A 114 16.96 6.28 -4.25
C TYR A 114 16.03 6.01 -5.44
N ASP A 115 16.24 6.73 -6.54
CA ASP A 115 15.32 6.85 -7.67
C ASP A 115 15.53 5.81 -8.77
N VAL A 116 16.41 4.82 -8.55
CA VAL A 116 16.60 3.70 -9.48
C VAL A 116 15.47 2.70 -9.33
N TYR A 117 14.79 2.45 -10.45
CA TYR A 117 13.59 1.63 -10.50
C TYR A 117 13.90 0.19 -10.95
N ASP A 118 13.48 -0.79 -10.15
CA ASP A 118 13.52 -2.22 -10.48
C ASP A 118 12.23 -2.62 -11.22
N GLN A 119 12.33 -2.77 -12.54
CA GLN A 119 11.19 -3.18 -13.37
C GLN A 119 10.78 -4.65 -13.18
N THR A 120 11.67 -5.48 -12.65
CA THR A 120 11.37 -6.90 -12.41
C THR A 120 10.54 -7.04 -11.15
N LYS A 121 10.97 -6.41 -10.06
CA LYS A 121 10.24 -6.44 -8.78
C LYS A 121 9.08 -5.45 -8.71
N ILE A 122 9.07 -4.46 -9.62
CA ILE A 122 8.10 -3.35 -9.68
C ILE A 122 8.19 -2.52 -8.39
N GLY A 123 9.26 -1.74 -8.29
CA GLY A 123 9.47 -0.77 -7.23
C GLY A 123 10.86 -0.14 -7.33
N PHE A 124 11.37 0.42 -6.24
CA PHE A 124 12.71 1.01 -6.22
C PHE A 124 13.77 -0.01 -5.80
N VAL A 125 15.01 0.19 -6.24
CA VAL A 125 16.19 -0.47 -5.68
C VAL A 125 16.41 0.13 -4.29
N VAL A 126 16.35 -0.71 -3.26
CA VAL A 126 16.38 -0.25 -1.85
C VAL A 126 17.57 -0.77 -1.05
N GLN A 127 18.54 -1.40 -1.72
CA GLN A 127 19.75 -1.97 -1.13
C GLN A 127 21.00 -1.58 -1.94
N GLY A 128 22.17 -1.68 -1.32
CA GLY A 128 23.46 -1.38 -1.94
C GLY A 128 23.99 0.03 -1.62
N ALA A 129 25.28 0.25 -1.93
CA ALA A 129 25.99 1.46 -1.54
C ALA A 129 25.37 2.75 -2.10
N ALA A 130 24.89 2.73 -3.35
CA ALA A 130 24.23 3.88 -3.95
C ALA A 130 22.89 4.21 -3.26
N ALA A 131 22.10 3.18 -2.93
CA ALA A 131 20.85 3.36 -2.21
C ALA A 131 21.08 3.89 -0.79
N GLN A 132 22.12 3.40 -0.11
CA GLN A 132 22.54 3.90 1.20
C GLN A 132 23.04 5.35 1.14
N GLN A 133 23.80 5.71 0.11
CA GLN A 133 24.33 7.05 -0.04
C GLN A 133 23.25 8.09 -0.36
N ALA A 134 22.27 7.72 -1.20
CA ALA A 134 21.23 8.64 -1.65
C ALA A 134 19.97 8.63 -0.75
N GLY A 135 19.72 7.51 -0.07
CA GLY A 135 18.48 7.26 0.63
C GLY A 135 18.53 7.52 2.13
N THR A 136 17.36 7.42 2.76
CA THR A 136 17.19 7.40 4.21
C THR A 136 16.75 6.00 4.64
N GLU A 137 17.34 5.47 5.71
CA GLU A 137 16.98 4.15 6.23
C GLU A 137 15.52 4.16 6.71
N PHE A 138 14.78 3.14 6.30
CA PHE A 138 13.44 2.85 6.76
C PHE A 138 13.45 1.52 7.50
N ASP A 139 12.98 1.53 8.75
CA ASP A 139 12.86 0.35 9.60
C ASP A 139 11.39 0.08 9.91
N THR A 140 10.91 -1.08 9.45
CA THR A 140 9.52 -1.55 9.61
C THR A 140 9.16 -1.92 11.05
N ARG A 141 10.16 -2.08 11.93
CA ARG A 141 9.96 -2.40 13.36
C ARG A 141 9.60 -1.17 14.18
N LEU A 142 9.78 0.03 13.62
CA LEU A 142 9.39 1.28 14.28
C LEU A 142 7.88 1.49 14.25
N ARG A 143 7.37 2.22 15.25
CA ARG A 143 5.94 2.50 15.38
C ARG A 143 5.39 3.19 14.12
N GLY A 144 4.36 2.60 13.52
CA GLY A 144 3.70 3.15 12.32
C GLY A 144 4.32 2.65 10.99
N ASN A 145 5.45 1.96 11.04
CA ASN A 145 6.19 1.52 9.86
C ASN A 145 5.95 0.04 9.52
N GLY A 146 5.06 -0.66 10.23
CA GLY A 146 4.85 -2.08 10.05
C GLY A 146 4.51 -2.46 8.61
N SER A 147 5.12 -3.56 8.15
CA SER A 147 4.95 -4.15 6.82
C SER A 147 4.04 -5.40 6.85
N GLN A 148 3.23 -5.56 7.89
CA GLN A 148 2.29 -6.66 8.05
C GLN A 148 1.01 -6.47 7.23
N GLY A 149 0.21 -7.53 7.13
CA GLY A 149 -1.08 -7.50 6.48
C GLY A 149 -1.01 -7.41 4.97
N HIS A 150 -2.20 -7.39 4.36
CA HIS A 150 -2.38 -7.54 2.92
C HIS A 150 -1.68 -8.80 2.39
N ASP A 151 -1.98 -9.94 3.01
CA ASP A 151 -1.31 -11.23 2.76
C ASP A 151 -1.90 -11.96 1.53
N PHE A 152 -2.76 -11.28 0.78
CA PHE A 152 -3.42 -11.82 -0.40
C PHE A 152 -2.39 -12.13 -1.49
N GLY A 153 -2.50 -13.33 -2.06
CA GLY A 153 -1.61 -13.78 -3.13
C GLY A 153 -0.22 -14.26 -2.66
N THR A 154 0.09 -14.18 -1.36
CA THR A 154 1.40 -14.62 -0.83
C THR A 154 1.65 -16.12 -0.99
N GLY A 155 0.59 -16.94 -0.97
CA GLY A 155 0.63 -18.38 -1.19
C GLY A 155 0.50 -18.83 -2.65
N LEU A 156 0.50 -17.91 -3.62
CA LEU A 156 0.50 -18.25 -5.05
C LEU A 156 1.79 -18.96 -5.45
N ALA A 157 1.72 -19.82 -6.46
CA ALA A 157 2.92 -20.37 -7.09
C ALA A 157 3.73 -19.26 -7.77
N ASP A 158 5.04 -19.46 -7.90
CA ASP A 158 5.94 -18.43 -8.46
C ASP A 158 5.56 -18.01 -9.89
N ALA A 159 5.09 -18.96 -10.70
CA ALA A 159 4.60 -18.68 -12.04
C ALA A 159 3.37 -17.75 -12.04
N ASP A 160 2.45 -17.93 -11.10
CA ASP A 160 1.26 -17.09 -10.94
C ASP A 160 1.63 -15.71 -10.41
N LYS A 161 2.59 -15.62 -9.47
CA LYS A 161 3.13 -14.34 -9.01
C LYS A 161 3.77 -13.57 -10.16
N ALA A 162 4.60 -14.23 -10.96
CA ALA A 162 5.24 -13.61 -12.12
C ALA A 162 4.20 -13.12 -13.15
N ALA A 163 3.19 -13.93 -13.46
CA ALA A 163 2.11 -13.54 -14.36
C ALA A 163 1.30 -12.37 -13.80
N LEU A 164 0.97 -12.38 -12.51
CA LEU A 164 0.26 -11.31 -11.81
C LEU A 164 1.05 -10.00 -11.86
N LEU A 165 2.35 -10.02 -11.57
CA LEU A 165 3.22 -8.84 -11.67
C LEU A 165 3.20 -8.25 -13.08
N GLU A 166 3.29 -9.08 -14.12
CA GLU A 166 3.18 -8.63 -15.52
C GLU A 166 1.80 -8.02 -15.86
N TYR A 167 0.73 -8.51 -15.22
CA TYR A 167 -0.59 -7.88 -15.34
C TYR A 167 -0.64 -6.52 -14.64
N LEU A 168 -0.10 -6.42 -13.42
CA LEU A 168 -0.06 -5.18 -12.63
C LEU A 168 0.77 -4.07 -13.31
N LYS A 169 1.83 -4.42 -14.07
CA LYS A 169 2.59 -3.47 -14.92
C LYS A 169 1.74 -2.78 -15.99
N SER A 170 0.59 -3.36 -16.31
CA SER A 170 -0.25 -2.92 -17.41
C SER A 170 -1.49 -2.13 -17.00
N LEU A 171 -1.67 -1.97 -15.68
CA LEU A 171 -2.68 -1.12 -15.07
C LEU A 171 -2.17 0.31 -14.98
#